data_AF-A0A926NFE8-F1
#
_entry.id   AF-A0A926NFE8-F1
#
_cell.length_a   1.000
_cell.length_b   1.000
_cell.length_c   1.000
_cell.angle_alpha   90.00
_cell.angle_beta   90.00
_cell.angle_gamma   90.00
#
_symmetry.space_group_name_H-M   'P 1'
#
loop_
_entity.id
_entity.type
_entity.pdbx_description
1 polymer ?
#
loop_
_entity_poly.entity_id
_entity_poly.type
_entity_poly.pdbx_seq_one_letter_code
_entity_poly.pdbx_strand_id
1 'polypeptide(L)'
;MSRENQEFSRIFREINRGFRYFTANYTTAVKNGADVTQQEIIKALEDRDQPVDIVAGKLFEAVKKGVQYAGEQMVDSGVDIVEQMKAKSRKK
;
A
#
# COMPACT_ATOMS: atom_id res chain seq x y z
N MET A 1 19.43 12.09 27.32
CA MET A 1 18.35 12.38 26.34
C MET A 1 17.31 13.23 27.03
N SER A 2 16.86 14.34 26.43
CA SER A 2 15.77 15.15 27.00
C SER A 2 14.46 14.34 26.98
N ARG A 3 13.55 14.66 27.90
CA ARG A 3 12.20 14.07 27.99
C ARG A 3 11.47 14.14 26.64
N GLU A 4 11.64 15.27 25.94
CA GLU A 4 11.06 15.50 24.61
C GLU A 4 11.58 14.52 23.56
N ASN A 5 12.87 14.19 23.58
CA ASN A 5 13.46 13.24 22.63
C ASN A 5 12.93 11.81 22.87
N GLN A 6 12.60 11.48 24.12
CA GLN A 6 11.97 10.20 24.46
C GLN A 6 10.52 10.13 23.99
N GLU A 7 9.73 11.18 24.21
CA GLU A 7 8.33 11.27 23.74
C GLU A 7 8.23 11.24 22.21
N PHE A 8 9.12 11.98 21.53
CA PHE A 8 9.23 11.95 20.07
C PHE A 8 9.55 10.54 19.55
N SER A 9 10.52 9.86 20.15
CA SER A 9 10.87 8.48 19.77
C SER A 9 9.71 7.49 19.97
N ARG A 10 8.82 7.79 20.91
CA ARG A 10 7.67 6.94 21.24
C ARG A 10 6.55 7.13 20.21
N ILE A 11 6.19 8.38 19.92
CA ILE A 11 5.20 8.73 18.88
C ILE A 11 5.64 8.19 17.52
N PHE A 12 6.92 8.38 17.17
CA PHE A 12 7.46 7.88 15.90
C PHE A 12 7.38 6.34 15.80
N ARG A 13 7.70 5.63 16.88
CA ARG A 13 7.58 4.16 16.93
C ARG A 13 6.14 3.69 16.77
N GLU A 14 5.19 4.37 17.41
CA GLU A 14 3.76 4.05 17.31
C GLU A 14 3.24 4.26 15.88
N ILE A 15 3.59 5.38 15.25
CA ILE A 15 3.21 5.68 13.85
C ILE A 15 3.83 4.67 12.88
N ASN A 16 5.12 4.38 13.01
CA ASN A 16 5.77 3.37 12.16
C ASN A 16 5.13 1.99 12.30
N ARG A 17 4.75 1.61 13.52
CA ARG A 17 4.07 0.36 13.79
C ARG A 17 2.68 0.34 13.13
N GLY A 18 1.90 1.41 13.27
CA GLY A 18 0.60 1.57 12.62
C GLY A 18 0.70 1.50 11.09
N PHE A 19 1.69 2.18 10.51
CA PHE A 19 1.93 2.19 9.07
C PHE A 19 2.32 0.81 8.51
N ARG A 20 3.18 0.07 9.23
CA ARG A 20 3.53 -1.31 8.85
C ARG A 20 2.31 -2.22 8.85
N TYR A 21 1.46 -2.14 9.87
CA TYR A 21 0.21 -2.91 9.92
C TYR A 21 -0.74 -2.52 8.81
N PHE A 22 -0.92 -1.22 8.56
CA PHE A 22 -1.75 -0.73 7.46
C PHE A 22 -1.25 -1.26 6.12
N THR A 23 0.05 -1.17 5.84
CA THR A 23 0.66 -1.64 4.58
C THR A 23 0.46 -3.15 4.40
N ALA A 24 0.71 -3.94 5.45
CA ALA A 24 0.52 -5.39 5.39
C ALA A 24 -0.96 -5.78 5.16
N ASN A 25 -1.88 -5.13 5.87
CA ASN A 25 -3.31 -5.37 5.72
C ASN A 25 -3.82 -4.93 4.35
N TYR A 26 -3.40 -3.75 3.87
CA TYR A 26 -3.74 -3.23 2.55
C TYR A 26 -3.23 -4.17 1.45
N THR A 27 -1.97 -4.59 1.51
CA THR A 27 -1.39 -5.53 0.55
C THR A 27 -2.15 -6.86 0.52
N THR A 28 -2.53 -7.37 1.70
CA THR A 28 -3.32 -8.61 1.80
C THR A 28 -4.71 -8.43 1.21
N ALA A 29 -5.41 -7.34 1.53
CA ALA A 29 -6.74 -7.05 1.02
C ALA A 29 -6.74 -6.89 -0.51
N VAL A 30 -5.76 -6.17 -1.03
CA VAL A 30 -5.52 -6.02 -2.46
C VAL A 30 -5.29 -7.36 -3.14
N LYS A 31 -4.42 -8.21 -2.59
CA LYS A 31 -4.14 -9.54 -3.15
C LYS A 31 -5.42 -10.39 -3.21
N ASN A 32 -6.16 -10.45 -2.10
CA ASN A 32 -7.41 -11.21 -2.05
C ASN A 32 -8.46 -10.67 -3.03
N GLY A 33 -8.57 -9.35 -3.17
CA GLY A 33 -9.48 -8.72 -4.12
C GLY A 33 -9.09 -9.00 -5.58
N ALA A 34 -7.79 -9.01 -5.88
CA ALA A 34 -7.27 -9.40 -7.18
C ALA A 34 -7.60 -10.86 -7.53
N ASP A 35 -7.41 -11.78 -6.58
CA ASP A 35 -7.73 -13.21 -6.77
C ASP A 35 -9.23 -13.42 -7.06
N VAL A 36 -10.12 -12.75 -6.33
CA VAL A 36 -11.58 -12.81 -6.57
C VAL A 36 -11.94 -12.22 -7.93
N THR A 37 -11.41 -11.03 -8.24
CA THR A 37 -11.69 -10.33 -9.51
C THR A 37 -11.20 -11.15 -10.71
N GLN A 38 -10.05 -11.81 -10.59
CA GLN A 38 -9.55 -12.73 -11.60
C GLN A 38 -10.52 -13.89 -11.84
N GLN A 39 -11.05 -14.51 -10.78
CA GLN A 39 -12.01 -15.62 -10.92
C GLN A 39 -13.33 -15.16 -11.58
N GLU A 40 -13.85 -14.00 -11.22
CA GLU A 40 -15.06 -13.44 -11.83
C GLU A 40 -14.85 -13.12 -13.31
N ILE A 41 -13.66 -12.60 -13.67
CA ILE A 41 -13.32 -12.30 -15.06
C ILE A 41 -13.13 -13.58 -15.88
N ILE A 42 -12.48 -14.60 -15.34
CA ILE A 42 -12.39 -15.91 -16.03
C ILE A 42 -13.81 -16.43 -16.34
N LYS A 43 -14.71 -16.44 -15.35
CA LYS A 43 -16.11 -16.86 -15.55
C LYS A 43 -16.86 -16.01 -16.57
N ALA A 44 -16.70 -14.69 -16.53
CA ALA A 44 -17.37 -13.77 -17.47
C ALA A 44 -16.81 -13.85 -18.90
N LEU A 45 -15.63 -14.44 -19.08
CA LEU A 45 -14.96 -14.59 -20.37
C LEU A 45 -15.09 -15.99 -20.97
N GLU A 46 -15.50 -17.00 -20.19
CA GLU A 46 -15.90 -18.31 -20.71
C GLU A 46 -17.02 -18.21 -21.77
N ASP A 47 -17.79 -17.10 -21.77
CA ASP A 47 -18.83 -16.78 -22.74
C ASP A 47 -18.35 -15.93 -23.95
N ARG A 48 -17.03 -15.72 -24.16
CA ARG A 48 -16.51 -14.83 -25.22
C ARG A 48 -15.54 -15.51 -26.20
N ASP A 49 -15.51 -15.01 -27.44
CA ASP A 49 -14.62 -15.46 -28.53
C ASP A 49 -13.12 -15.12 -28.34
N GLN A 50 -12.75 -14.29 -27.35
CA GLN A 50 -11.35 -13.95 -27.11
C GLN A 50 -10.67 -14.94 -26.15
N PRO A 51 -9.40 -15.31 -26.37
CA PRO A 51 -8.66 -16.16 -25.44
C PRO A 51 -8.61 -15.54 -24.04
N VAL A 52 -9.17 -16.27 -23.07
CA VAL A 52 -9.36 -15.84 -21.66
C VAL A 52 -8.03 -15.45 -21.01
N ASP A 53 -6.95 -16.15 -21.36
CA ASP A 53 -5.59 -15.95 -20.90
C ASP A 53 -5.05 -14.54 -21.24
N ILE A 54 -5.40 -14.01 -22.42
CA ILE A 54 -4.95 -12.68 -22.85
C ILE A 54 -5.62 -11.57 -22.03
N VAL A 55 -6.93 -11.69 -21.80
CA VAL A 55 -7.69 -10.66 -21.07
C VAL A 55 -7.37 -10.69 -19.58
N ALA A 56 -7.31 -11.90 -18.98
CA ALA A 56 -6.91 -12.08 -17.60
C ALA A 56 -5.48 -11.57 -17.35
N GLY A 57 -4.54 -11.82 -18.27
CA GLY A 57 -3.17 -11.30 -18.18
C GLY A 57 -3.09 -9.78 -18.16
N LYS A 58 -3.86 -9.09 -19.02
CA LYS A 58 -3.89 -7.62 -19.07
C LYS A 58 -4.48 -7.00 -17.80
N LEU A 59 -5.56 -7.60 -17.28
CA LEU A 59 -6.14 -7.18 -16.01
C LEU A 59 -5.14 -7.35 -14.87
N PHE A 60 -4.52 -8.52 -14.76
CA PHE A 60 -3.55 -8.80 -13.71
C PHE A 60 -2.41 -7.77 -13.69
N GLU A 61 -1.87 -7.43 -14.88
CA GLU A 61 -0.86 -6.39 -15.03
C GLU A 61 -1.36 -4.99 -14.65
N ALA A 62 -2.61 -4.64 -14.98
CA ALA A 62 -3.20 -3.36 -14.58
C ALA A 62 -3.37 -3.26 -13.05
N VAL A 63 -3.86 -4.31 -12.41
CA VAL A 63 -3.99 -4.37 -10.94
C VAL A 63 -2.61 -4.24 -10.30
N LYS A 64 -1.64 -5.05 -10.72
CA LYS A 64 -0.26 -5.01 -10.20
C LYS A 64 0.35 -3.61 -10.27
N LYS A 65 0.17 -2.89 -11.39
CA LYS A 65 0.63 -1.50 -11.53
C LYS A 65 -0.04 -0.54 -10.55
N GLY A 66 -1.36 -0.65 -10.37
CA GLY A 66 -2.10 0.20 -9.43
C GLY A 66 -1.63 0.01 -7.98
N VAL A 67 -1.36 -1.24 -7.60
CA VAL A 67 -0.85 -1.60 -6.26
C VAL A 67 0.55 -1.06 -6.04
N GLN A 68 1.43 -1.22 -7.02
CA GLN A 68 2.78 -0.68 -6.95
C GLN A 68 2.76 0.84 -6.77
N TYR A 69 1.97 1.55 -7.57
CA TYR A 69 1.83 3.01 -7.48
C TYR A 69 1.29 3.46 -6.12
N ALA A 70 0.26 2.78 -5.59
CA ALA A 70 -0.26 3.07 -4.26
C ALA A 70 0.80 2.85 -3.16
N GLY A 71 1.60 1.78 -3.28
CA GLY A 71 2.69 1.50 -2.37
C GLY A 71 3.78 2.58 -2.39
N GLU A 72 4.17 3.06 -3.57
CA GLU A 72 5.13 4.16 -3.74
C GLU A 72 4.62 5.44 -3.06
N GLN A 73 3.37 5.84 -3.33
CA GLN A 73 2.74 7.01 -2.70
C GLN A 73 2.68 6.92 -1.17
N MET A 74 2.44 5.73 -0.63
CA MET A 74 2.43 5.49 0.80
C MET A 74 3.83 5.67 1.42
N VAL A 75 4.88 5.19 0.75
CA VAL A 75 6.27 5.35 1.21
C VAL A 75 6.64 6.83 1.22
N ASP A 76 6.35 7.55 0.13
CA ASP A 76 6.63 8.99 0.01
C ASP A 76 5.92 9.79 1.10
N SER A 77 4.62 9.52 1.30
CA SER A 77 3.85 10.16 2.39
C SER A 77 4.44 9.86 3.77
N GLY A 78 4.95 8.64 3.98
CA GLY A 78 5.64 8.26 5.21
C GLY A 78 6.91 9.07 5.43
N VAL A 79 7.71 9.29 4.39
CA VAL A 79 8.92 10.13 4.41
C VAL A 79 8.56 11.57 4.79
N ASP A 80 7.55 12.16 4.15
CA ASP A 80 7.10 13.53 4.43
C ASP A 80 6.70 13.72 5.90
N ILE A 81 6.00 12.75 6.48
CA ILE A 81 5.62 12.75 7.90
C ILE A 81 6.88 12.79 8.78
N VAL A 82 7.90 11.98 8.46
CA VAL A 82 9.17 11.95 9.20
C VAL A 82 9.89 13.30 9.10
N GLU A 83 9.91 13.91 7.92
CA GLU A 83 10.55 15.20 7.70
C GLU A 83 9.85 16.34 8.47
N GLN A 84 8.51 16.39 8.42
CA GLN A 84 7.73 17.36 9.18
C GLN A 84 7.96 17.21 10.69
N MET A 85 8.06 15.98 11.18
CA MET A 85 8.37 15.68 12.57
C MET A 85 9.76 16.17 12.97
N LYS A 86 10.79 15.92 12.15
CA LYS A 86 12.14 16.44 12.36
C LYS A 86 12.17 17.98 12.37
N ALA A 87 11.43 18.62 11.47
CA ALA A 87 11.34 20.07 11.39
C ALA A 87 10.71 20.69 12.64
N LYS A 88 9.63 20.08 13.18
CA LYS A 88 9.01 20.51 14.44
C LYS A 88 9.95 20.39 15.63
N SER A 89 10.80 19.36 15.67
CA SER A 89 11.80 19.18 16.73
C SER A 89 12.95 20.20 16.67
N ARG A 90 13.23 20.82 15.52
CA ARG A 90 14.35 21.77 15.34
C ARG A 90 13.97 23.23 15.60
N LYS A 91 12.67 23.56 15.65
CA LYS A 91 12.16 24.93 15.80
C LYS A 91 11.91 25.37 17.25
N LYS A 92 12.34 24.57 18.24
CA LYS A 92 12.20 24.86 19.67
C LYS A 92 13.56 24.79 20.35
#